data_AF-A0A6H1NLD1-F1
#
_entry.id   AF-A0A6H1NLD1-F1
#
_cell.length_a   1.000
_cell.length_b   1.000
_cell.length_c   1.000
_cell.angle_alpha   90.00
_cell.angle_beta   90.00
_cell.angle_gamma   90.00
#
_symmetry.space_group_name_H-M   'P 1'
#
loop_
_entity.id
_entity.type
_entity.pdbx_description
1 polymer ?
#
loop_
_entity_poly.entity_id
_entity_poly.type
_entity_poly.pdbx_seq_one_letter_code
_entity_poly.pdbx_strand_id
1 'polypeptide(L)'
;MNDGGVEPEEDEPNADVADPLTGAVRLCAHRCDTCIFHPGNPMHLQPGRVTDMVTAARRAEGHVVCHKTLGTESPAICRGFADGPDQGRSLALRLARALGTLTEVSPP
;
A
#
# COMPACT_ATOMS: atom_id res chain seq x y z
N MET A 1 30.30 2.22 -28.87
CA MET A 1 29.54 3.15 -28.02
C MET A 1 28.12 2.63 -28.04
N ASN A 2 27.77 1.71 -27.13
CA ASN A 2 26.42 1.18 -27.07
C ASN A 2 25.60 2.13 -26.20
N ASP A 3 24.62 2.74 -26.84
CA ASP A 3 23.59 3.60 -26.27
C ASP A 3 22.80 2.78 -25.24
N GLY A 4 23.09 3.02 -23.96
CA GLY A 4 22.40 2.41 -22.83
C GLY A 4 21.03 3.05 -22.66
N GLY A 5 20.08 2.63 -23.49
CA GLY A 5 18.66 2.88 -23.24
C GLY A 5 18.21 2.01 -22.07
N VAL A 6 18.18 2.59 -20.87
CA VAL A 6 17.35 2.05 -19.78
C VAL A 6 15.91 2.24 -20.23
N GLU A 7 15.27 1.14 -20.62
CA GLU A 7 13.83 1.13 -20.78
C GLU A 7 13.20 1.41 -19.41
N PRO A 8 12.20 2.29 -19.30
CA PRO A 8 11.55 2.54 -18.02
C PRO A 8 10.92 1.22 -17.57
N GLU A 9 11.43 0.69 -16.47
CA GLU A 9 10.82 -0.44 -15.79
C GLU A 9 9.38 -0.03 -15.50
N GLU A 10 8.40 -0.77 -16.04
CA GLU A 10 6.99 -0.47 -15.84
C GLU A 10 6.70 -0.61 -14.34
N ASP A 11 6.81 0.50 -13.61
CA ASP A 11 6.50 0.62 -12.19
C ASP A 11 5.12 0.02 -11.97
N GLU A 12 5.07 -1.19 -11.38
CA GLU A 12 3.86 -1.74 -10.81
C GLU A 12 3.18 -0.62 -10.01
N PRO A 13 1.84 -0.48 -10.04
CA PRO A 13 1.16 0.71 -9.55
C PRO A 13 1.31 0.81 -8.03
N ASN A 14 2.41 1.41 -7.61
CA ASN A 14 2.62 1.95 -6.28
C ASN A 14 1.80 3.25 -6.29
N ALA A 15 0.48 3.10 -6.31
CA ALA A 15 -0.45 4.20 -6.44
C ALA A 15 -0.09 5.25 -5.39
N ASP A 16 -0.01 6.52 -5.79
CA ASP A 16 0.58 7.56 -4.95
C ASP A 16 -0.27 7.81 -3.69
N VAL A 17 0.05 7.13 -2.60
CA VAL A 17 -0.60 7.23 -1.30
C VAL A 17 -0.17 8.47 -0.51
N ALA A 18 0.86 9.18 -0.97
CA ALA A 18 1.30 10.43 -0.38
C ALA A 18 0.65 11.60 -1.13
N ASP A 19 0.25 12.64 -0.41
CA ASP A 19 -0.06 13.91 -1.02
C ASP A 19 1.26 14.55 -1.51
N PRO A 20 1.41 14.82 -2.82
CA PRO A 20 2.66 15.36 -3.37
C PRO A 20 2.96 16.79 -2.90
N LEU A 21 1.96 17.55 -2.46
CA LEU A 21 2.14 18.93 -1.97
C LEU A 21 2.57 18.96 -0.51
N THR A 22 1.99 18.10 0.32
CA THR A 22 2.18 18.14 1.78
C THR A 22 3.08 17.04 2.31
N GLY A 23 3.31 15.97 1.53
CA GLY A 23 3.94 14.74 1.99
C GLY A 23 3.09 13.94 2.97
N ALA A 24 1.82 14.30 3.17
CA ALA A 24 0.93 13.59 4.06
C ALA A 24 0.59 12.21 3.50
N VAL A 25 0.75 11.16 4.30
CA VAL A 25 0.51 9.78 3.87
C VAL A 25 -0.90 9.36 4.25
N ARG A 26 -1.67 8.92 3.25
CA ARG A 26 -3.04 8.42 3.43
C ARG A 26 -3.02 6.98 3.91
N LEU A 27 -3.74 6.71 5.00
CA LEU A 27 -3.99 5.37 5.55
C LEU A 27 -5.49 5.15 5.65
N CYS A 28 -6.01 3.99 5.21
CA CYS A 28 -7.42 3.68 5.46
C CYS A 28 -7.72 3.65 6.96
N ALA A 29 -8.75 4.33 7.44
CA ALA A 29 -9.14 4.41 8.86
C ALA A 29 -9.46 3.02 9.45
N HIS A 30 -10.07 2.15 8.64
CA HIS A 30 -10.46 0.79 9.00
C HIS A 30 -10.21 -0.18 7.84
N ARG A 31 -10.31 -1.50 8.10
CA ARG A 31 -10.27 -2.52 7.04
C ARG A 31 -11.58 -2.42 6.24
N CYS A 32 -11.48 -2.34 4.90
CA CYS A 32 -12.66 -2.35 4.03
C CYS A 32 -13.41 -3.69 4.12
N ASP A 33 -14.68 -3.69 3.72
CA ASP A 33 -15.60 -4.84 3.73
C ASP A 33 -15.01 -6.14 3.15
N THR A 34 -14.27 -6.02 2.06
CA THR A 34 -13.67 -7.12 1.29
C THR A 34 -12.15 -7.20 1.50
N CYS A 35 -11.63 -6.68 2.62
CA CYS A 35 -10.20 -6.63 2.88
C CYS A 35 -9.53 -8.01 2.70
N ILE A 36 -8.39 -8.03 2.01
CA ILE A 36 -7.58 -9.24 1.77
C ILE A 36 -7.06 -9.90 3.07
N PHE A 37 -7.14 -9.20 4.19
CA PHE A 37 -6.76 -9.68 5.53
C PHE A 37 -7.98 -10.12 6.38
N HIS A 38 -9.20 -10.09 5.84
CA HIS A 38 -10.34 -10.73 6.49
C HIS A 38 -10.24 -12.26 6.39
N PRO A 39 -10.70 -12.99 7.41
CA PRO A 39 -10.86 -14.44 7.29
C PRO A 39 -11.84 -14.77 6.17
N GLY A 40 -11.67 -15.93 5.54
CA GLY A 40 -12.58 -16.41 4.50
C GLY A 40 -12.27 -15.95 3.07
N ASN A 41 -11.21 -15.15 2.86
CA ASN A 41 -10.76 -14.74 1.52
C ASN A 41 -11.88 -14.12 0.66
N PRO A 42 -12.46 -12.97 1.10
CA PRO A 42 -13.62 -12.36 0.44
C PRO A 42 -13.33 -11.90 -1.01
N MET A 43 -12.06 -11.72 -1.36
CA MET A 43 -11.61 -11.35 -2.71
C MET A 43 -11.29 -12.56 -3.59
N HIS A 44 -11.51 -13.79 -3.10
CA HIS A 44 -11.24 -15.03 -3.82
C HIS A 44 -9.81 -15.11 -4.41
N LEU A 45 -8.84 -14.59 -3.67
CA LEU A 45 -7.43 -14.60 -4.08
C LEU A 45 -6.88 -16.02 -4.12
N GLN A 46 -5.93 -16.25 -5.02
CA GLN A 46 -5.21 -17.52 -5.07
C GLN A 46 -4.47 -17.77 -3.74
N PRO A 47 -4.35 -19.05 -3.31
CA PRO A 47 -3.54 -19.39 -2.13
C PRO A 47 -2.14 -18.78 -2.22
N GLY A 48 -1.64 -18.21 -1.13
CA GLY A 48 -0.32 -17.58 -1.08
C GLY A 48 -0.26 -16.14 -1.60
N ARG A 49 -1.23 -15.67 -2.39
CA ARG A 49 -1.18 -14.34 -3.02
C ARG A 49 -0.99 -13.19 -2.03
N VAL A 50 -1.66 -13.23 -0.87
CA VAL A 50 -1.52 -12.20 0.17
C VAL A 50 -0.11 -12.21 0.75
N THR A 51 0.44 -13.39 1.01
CA THR A 51 1.82 -13.55 1.49
C THR A 51 2.82 -12.98 0.49
N ASP A 52 2.63 -13.22 -0.80
CA ASP A 52 3.50 -12.71 -1.85
C ASP A 52 3.46 -11.18 -1.92
N MET A 53 2.25 -10.59 -1.90
CA MET A 53 2.09 -9.12 -1.89
C MET A 53 2.76 -8.48 -0.68
N VAL A 54 2.59 -9.05 0.52
CA VAL A 54 3.25 -8.56 1.73
C VAL A 54 4.77 -8.70 1.62
N THR A 55 5.25 -9.82 1.09
CA THR A 55 6.69 -10.06 0.94
C THR A 55 7.33 -9.09 -0.03
N ALA A 56 6.68 -8.84 -1.18
CA ALA A 56 7.12 -7.87 -2.16
C ALA A 56 7.15 -6.45 -1.56
N ALA A 57 6.05 -6.01 -0.94
CA ALA A 57 5.97 -4.71 -0.30
C ALA A 57 7.07 -4.53 0.76
N ARG A 58 7.36 -5.56 1.57
CA ARG A 58 8.43 -5.49 2.56
C ARG A 58 9.81 -5.37 1.95
N ARG A 59 10.11 -6.13 0.89
CA ARG A 59 11.42 -6.09 0.21
C ARG A 59 11.70 -4.71 -0.38
N ALA A 60 10.67 -4.04 -0.88
CA ALA A 60 10.77 -2.69 -1.42
C ALA A 60 10.68 -1.57 -0.36
N GLU A 61 10.60 -1.91 0.94
CA GLU A 61 10.20 -0.98 2.01
C GLU A 61 8.89 -0.20 1.73
N GLY A 62 8.05 -0.74 0.84
CA GLY A 62 6.82 -0.16 0.33
C GLY A 62 5.61 -0.49 1.20
N HIS A 63 4.45 -0.56 0.56
CA HIS A 63 3.17 -0.78 1.22
C HIS A 63 2.21 -1.55 0.32
N VAL A 64 1.11 -2.02 0.90
CA VAL A 64 -0.03 -2.51 0.11
C VAL A 64 -1.09 -1.43 0.10
N VAL A 65 -1.49 -0.99 -1.10
CA VAL A 65 -2.61 -0.05 -1.29
C VAL A 65 -3.92 -0.77 -1.00
N CYS A 66 -4.88 -0.07 -0.38
CA CYS A 66 -6.22 -0.60 -0.18
C CYS A 66 -6.90 -0.76 -1.54
N HIS A 67 -7.37 -1.98 -1.85
CA HIS A 67 -7.96 -2.29 -3.15
C HIS A 67 -9.25 -1.51 -3.44
N LYS A 68 -9.98 -1.07 -2.40
CA LYS A 68 -11.15 -0.18 -2.54
C LYS A 68 -10.80 1.26 -2.91
N THR A 69 -9.56 1.68 -2.65
CA THR A 69 -9.07 3.03 -2.98
C THR A 69 -8.17 3.03 -4.22
N LEU A 70 -7.83 1.85 -4.73
CA LEU A 70 -6.98 1.71 -5.92
C LEU A 70 -7.70 2.33 -7.14
N GLY A 71 -6.98 3.15 -7.91
CA GLY A 71 -7.53 3.83 -9.08
C GLY A 71 -8.50 4.99 -8.76
N THR A 72 -8.67 5.34 -7.49
CA THR A 72 -9.38 6.57 -7.09
C THR A 72 -8.43 7.76 -7.09
N GLU A 73 -8.96 8.98 -6.95
CA GLU A 73 -8.14 10.20 -6.81
C GLU A 73 -7.32 10.25 -5.50
N SER A 74 -7.59 9.35 -4.55
CA SER A 74 -6.95 9.34 -3.24
C SER A 74 -6.70 7.91 -2.75
N PRO A 75 -5.79 7.16 -3.42
CA PRO A 75 -5.39 5.84 -2.95
C PRO A 75 -4.81 5.94 -1.55
N ALA A 76 -5.02 4.91 -0.73
CA ALA A 76 -4.56 4.91 0.65
C ALA A 76 -3.92 3.58 1.01
N ILE A 77 -2.98 3.61 1.95
CA ILE A 77 -2.39 2.39 2.49
C ILE A 77 -3.49 1.54 3.14
N CYS A 78 -3.42 0.23 2.91
CA CYS A 78 -4.35 -0.74 3.47
C CYS A 78 -4.20 -0.83 4.99
N ARG A 79 -5.31 -0.66 5.73
CA ARG A 79 -5.33 -0.80 7.20
C ARG A 79 -4.86 -2.17 7.66
N GLY A 80 -5.32 -3.24 7.00
CA GLY A 80 -4.94 -4.61 7.35
C GLY A 80 -3.43 -4.85 7.24
N PHE A 81 -2.79 -4.26 6.22
CA PHE A 81 -1.34 -4.29 6.07
C PHE A 81 -0.64 -3.45 7.15
N ALA A 82 -1.15 -2.24 7.44
CA ALA A 82 -0.54 -1.33 8.41
C ALA A 82 -0.56 -1.83 9.86
N ASP A 83 -1.59 -2.58 10.24
CA ASP A 83 -1.78 -3.10 11.61
C ASP A 83 -1.13 -4.46 11.82
N GLY A 84 -0.73 -5.14 10.75
CA GLY A 84 -0.19 -6.49 10.83
C GLY A 84 1.22 -6.52 11.43
N PRO A 85 1.51 -7.45 12.37
CA PRO A 85 2.77 -7.47 13.13
C PRO A 85 4.01 -7.59 12.24
N ASP A 86 3.91 -8.34 11.14
CA ASP A 86 4.98 -8.51 10.15
C ASP A 86 4.76 -7.68 8.88
N GLN A 87 3.62 -7.00 8.76
CA GLN A 87 3.18 -6.31 7.53
C GLN A 87 3.48 -4.79 7.59
N GLY A 88 3.37 -4.15 8.76
CA GLY A 88 3.47 -2.70 8.93
C GLY A 88 4.86 -2.04 8.79
N ARG A 89 5.84 -2.68 8.13
CA ARG A 89 7.23 -2.19 8.00
C ARG A 89 7.46 -1.11 6.94
N SER A 90 6.40 -0.65 6.28
CA SER A 90 6.46 0.42 5.28
C SER A 90 7.27 1.63 5.74
N LEU A 91 8.21 2.08 4.91
CA LEU A 91 8.97 3.31 5.18
C LEU A 91 8.05 4.52 5.25
N ALA A 92 7.10 4.63 4.32
CA ALA A 92 6.11 5.71 4.30
C ALA A 92 5.29 5.77 5.60
N LEU A 93 4.79 4.62 6.10
CA LEU A 93 4.06 4.60 7.39
C LEU A 93 4.95 4.98 8.57
N ARG A 94 6.21 4.50 8.60
CA ARG A 94 7.13 4.81 9.70
C ARG A 94 7.46 6.30 9.75
N LEU A 95 7.78 6.90 8.60
CA LEU A 95 8.09 8.32 8.49
C LEU A 95 6.86 9.19 8.80
N ALA A 96 5.71 8.88 8.21
CA ALA A 96 4.49 9.66 8.45
C ALA A 96 4.05 9.62 9.92
N ARG A 97 4.19 8.46 10.60
CA ARG A 97 3.93 8.36 12.04
C ARG A 97 4.93 9.19 12.85
N ALA A 98 6.21 9.12 12.51
CA ALA A 98 7.25 9.87 13.22
C ALA A 98 7.11 11.39 13.03
N LEU A 99 6.67 11.83 11.86
CA LEU A 99 6.47 13.24 11.50
C LEU A 99 5.08 13.77 11.86
N GLY A 100 4.15 12.91 12.27
CA GLY A 100 2.76 13.30 12.53
C GLY A 100 1.96 13.68 11.28
N THR A 101 2.37 13.20 10.09
CA THR A 101 1.75 13.52 8.79
C THR A 101 0.85 12.41 8.25
N LEU A 102 0.48 11.45 9.09
CA LEU A 102 -0.45 10.38 8.73
C LEU A 102 -1.88 10.92 8.70
N THR A 103 -2.57 10.77 7.58
CA THR A 103 -3.98 11.15 7.43
C THR A 103 -4.84 9.90 7.24
N GLU A 104 -5.85 9.73 8.09
CA GLU A 104 -6.79 8.62 7.94
C GLU A 104 -7.91 8.98 6.96
N VAL A 105 -8.22 8.06 6.04
CA VAL A 105 -9.33 8.18 5.09
C VAL A 105 -10.25 6.99 5.18
N SER A 106 -11.56 7.18 5.02
CA SER A 106 -12.49 6.05 5.03
C SER A 106 -12.44 5.33 3.68
N PRO A 107 -12.22 4.00 3.65
CA PRO A 107 -12.40 3.24 2.41
C PRO A 107 -13.89 3.27 1.98
N PRO A 108 -14.16 3.30 0.67
CA PRO A 108 -15.52 3.27 0.12
C PRO A 108 -16.20 1.90 0.20
#